data_AF-A0A821EQU3-F1
#
_entry.id   AF-A0A821EQU3-F1
#
_cell.length_a   1.000
_cell.length_b   1.000
_cell.length_c   1.000
_cell.angle_alpha   90.00
_cell.angle_beta   90.00
_cell.angle_gamma   90.00
#
_symmetry.space_group_name_H-M   'P 1'
#
loop_
_entity.id
_entity.type
_entity.pdbx_description
1 polymer ?
#
loop_
_entity_poly.entity_id
_entity_poly.type
_entity_poly.pdbx_seq_one_letter_code
_entity_poly.pdbx_strand_id
1 'polypeptide(L)'
;MGETRFIDQYLLDCKEMCSDFEPLGKSSLFTILDTCKASTRKSLQGINYFAAEAGEAFDGLRKMIEDKVALCSHSERLIENLKRA
;
A
#
# COMPACT_ATOMS: atom_id res chain seq x y z
N MET A 1 3.50 18.95 -6.96
CA MET A 1 4.20 17.69 -6.60
C MET A 1 3.32 16.45 -6.77
N GLY A 2 2.02 16.43 -6.42
CA GLY A 2 1.17 15.22 -6.54
C GLY A 2 0.64 14.89 -7.94
N GLU A 3 0.35 15.89 -8.78
CA GLU A 3 -0.28 15.70 -10.10
C GLU A 3 0.63 14.98 -11.11
N THR A 4 1.94 15.24 -11.06
CA THR A 4 2.93 14.56 -11.91
C THR A 4 2.97 13.06 -11.67
N ARG A 5 2.83 12.62 -10.40
CA ARG A 5 2.85 11.20 -10.03
C ARG A 5 1.67 10.42 -10.62
N PHE A 6 0.49 11.02 -10.71
CA PHE A 6 -0.68 10.37 -11.33
C PHE A 6 -0.52 10.20 -12.83
N ILE A 7 0.02 11.22 -13.49
CA ILE A 7 0.27 11.16 -14.94
C ILE A 7 1.29 10.07 -15.24
N ASP A 8 2.36 9.98 -14.46
CA ASP A 8 3.38 8.95 -14.65
C ASP A 8 2.83 7.55 -14.37
N GLN A 9 1.98 7.37 -13.34
CA GLN A 9 1.31 6.09 -13.08
C GLN A 9 0.34 5.69 -14.18
N TYR A 10 -0.50 6.62 -14.64
CA TYR A 10 -1.43 6.37 -15.76
C TYR A 10 -0.68 5.90 -17.02
N LEU A 11 0.44 6.55 -17.35
CA LEU A 11 1.25 6.17 -18.50
C LEU A 11 1.91 4.80 -18.32
N LEU A 12 2.37 4.48 -17.12
CA LEU A 12 2.92 3.17 -16.79
C LEU A 12 1.85 2.08 -16.92
N ASP A 13 0.66 2.30 -16.37
CA ASP A 13 -0.46 1.37 -16.41
C ASP A 13 -0.92 1.14 -17.86
N CYS A 14 -1.02 2.19 -18.69
CA CYS A 14 -1.33 2.05 -20.11
C CYS A 14 -0.28 1.20 -20.83
N LYS A 15 1.00 1.40 -20.52
CA LYS A 15 2.10 0.62 -21.10
C LYS A 15 2.07 -0.85 -20.68
N GLU A 16 1.67 -1.14 -19.45
CA GLU A 16 1.64 -2.51 -18.91
C GLU A 16 0.37 -3.27 -19.29
N MET A 17 -0.79 -2.61 -19.25
CA MET A 17 -2.10 -3.27 -19.32
C MET A 17 -2.76 -3.16 -20.69
N CYS A 18 -2.29 -2.27 -21.58
CA CYS A 18 -2.99 -1.97 -22.82
C CYS A 18 -2.00 -1.78 -23.98
N SER A 19 -1.54 -2.88 -24.58
CA SER A 19 -0.65 -2.85 -25.75
C SER A 19 -1.24 -2.14 -26.97
N ASP A 20 -2.56 -2.09 -27.09
CA ASP A 20 -3.28 -1.48 -28.22
C ASP A 20 -3.88 -0.10 -27.90
N PHE A 21 -3.56 0.47 -26.74
CA PHE A 21 -4.11 1.75 -26.29
C PHE A 21 -3.05 2.84 -26.32
N GLU A 22 -3.29 3.86 -27.14
CA GLU A 22 -2.45 5.05 -27.15
C GLU A 22 -2.83 5.97 -25.97
N PRO A 23 -1.93 6.22 -25.02
CA PRO A 23 -2.25 7.05 -23.88
C PRO A 23 -2.36 8.53 -24.27
N LEU A 24 -3.16 9.27 -23.50
CA LEU A 24 -3.24 10.72 -23.65
C LEU A 24 -1.90 11.39 -23.35
N GLY A 25 -1.59 12.45 -24.10
CA GLY A 25 -0.40 13.26 -23.88
C GLY A 25 -0.39 13.94 -22.51
N LYS A 26 0.82 14.17 -21.96
CA LYS A 26 0.99 14.77 -20.63
C LYS A 26 0.26 16.11 -20.47
N SER A 27 0.26 16.97 -21.50
CA SER A 27 -0.45 18.25 -21.46
C SER A 27 -1.95 18.09 -21.27
N SER A 28 -2.59 17.21 -22.04
CA SER A 28 -4.03 16.91 -21.92
C SER A 28 -4.37 16.36 -20.54
N LEU A 29 -3.54 15.45 -20.01
CA LEU A 29 -3.71 14.90 -18.67
C LEU A 29 -3.60 15.98 -17.59
N PHE A 30 -2.63 16.90 -17.70
CA PHE A 30 -2.54 18.05 -16.80
C PHE A 30 -3.80 18.93 -16.87
N THR A 31 -4.30 19.23 -18.06
CA THR A 31 -5.54 20.01 -18.23
C THR A 31 -6.74 19.33 -17.57
N ILE A 32 -6.86 18.00 -17.72
CA ILE A 32 -7.93 17.22 -17.08
C ILE A 32 -7.82 17.30 -15.56
N LEU A 33 -6.62 17.08 -15.01
CA LEU A 33 -6.39 17.15 -13.57
C LEU A 33 -6.62 18.57 -13.01
N ASP A 34 -6.28 19.59 -13.78
CA ASP A 34 -6.47 20.99 -13.41
C ASP A 34 -7.96 21.38 -13.36
N THR A 35 -8.74 20.88 -14.32
CA THR A 35 -10.19 21.07 -14.39
C THR A 35 -10.91 20.27 -13.29
N CYS A 36 -10.40 19.09 -12.95
CA CYS A 36 -11.00 18.15 -12.00
C CYS A 36 -10.36 18.17 -10.62
N LYS A 37 -9.70 19.26 -10.21
CA LYS A 37 -8.94 19.40 -8.94
C LYS A 37 -9.65 18.82 -7.71
N ALA A 38 -10.96 19.05 -7.57
CA ALA A 38 -11.73 18.54 -6.44
C ALA A 38 -11.89 17.01 -6.44
N SER A 39 -12.07 16.40 -7.62
CA SER A 39 -12.16 14.95 -7.79
C SER A 39 -10.80 14.29 -7.52
N THR A 40 -9.72 14.87 -8.08
CA THR A 40 -8.34 14.41 -7.87
C THR A 40 -7.96 14.44 -6.38
N ARG A 41 -8.31 15.51 -5.67
CA ARG A 41 -8.06 15.61 -4.21
C ARG A 41 -8.83 14.57 -3.40
N LYS A 42 -10.10 14.33 -3.70
CA LYS A 42 -10.91 13.31 -3.01
C LYS A 42 -10.36 11.90 -3.25
N SER A 43 -10.00 11.58 -4.49
CA SER A 43 -9.39 10.30 -4.83
C SER A 43 -8.06 10.09 -4.09
N LEU A 44 -7.20 11.11 -4.05
CA LEU A 44 -5.95 11.10 -3.27
C LEU A 44 -6.17 10.89 -1.78
N GLN A 45 -7.16 11.59 -1.20
CA GLN A 45 -7.50 11.43 0.20
C GLN A 45 -7.98 10.00 0.49
N GLY A 46 -8.79 9.42 -0.39
CA GLY A 46 -9.23 8.03 -0.31
C GLY A 46 -8.06 7.04 -0.38
N ILE A 47 -7.17 7.19 -1.36
CA ILE A 47 -5.99 6.32 -1.51
C ILE A 47 -5.08 6.41 -0.27
N ASN A 48 -4.81 7.61 0.23
CA ASN A 48 -3.97 7.78 1.41
C ASN A 48 -4.62 7.16 2.65
N TYR A 49 -5.95 7.27 2.78
CA TYR A 49 -6.70 6.62 3.85
C TYR A 49 -6.57 5.10 3.80
N PHE A 50 -6.82 4.48 2.63
CA PHE A 50 -6.68 3.03 2.46
C PHE A 50 -5.26 2.53 2.72
N ALA A 51 -4.23 3.27 2.26
CA ALA A 51 -2.85 2.89 2.51
C ALA A 51 -2.48 2.97 4.00
N ALA A 52 -2.95 4.00 4.71
CA ALA A 52 -2.73 4.13 6.14
C ALA A 52 -3.44 3.03 6.94
N GLU A 53 -4.72 2.78 6.63
CA GLU A 53 -5.52 1.71 7.24
C GLU A 53 -4.90 0.33 7.01
N ALA A 54 -4.46 0.05 5.78
CA ALA A 54 -3.76 -1.19 5.46
C ALA A 54 -2.45 -1.32 6.25
N GLY A 55 -1.67 -0.25 6.34
CA GLY A 55 -0.43 -0.22 7.13
C GLY A 55 -0.67 -0.56 8.60
N GLU A 56 -1.67 0.07 9.22
CA GLU A 56 -2.04 -0.20 10.61
C GLU A 56 -2.52 -1.66 10.80
N ALA A 57 -3.32 -2.18 9.88
CA ALA A 57 -3.77 -3.57 9.92
C ALA A 57 -2.60 -4.56 9.83
N PHE A 58 -1.65 -4.34 8.90
CA PHE A 58 -0.46 -5.18 8.76
C PHE A 58 0.47 -5.10 9.97
N ASP A 59 0.62 -3.91 10.57
CA ASP A 59 1.38 -3.73 11.80
C ASP A 59 0.74 -4.49 12.97
N GLY A 60 -0.59 -4.49 13.05
CA GLY A 60 -1.35 -5.29 14.01
C GLY A 60 -1.10 -6.79 13.85
N LEU A 61 -1.18 -7.31 12.62
CA LEU A 61 -0.89 -8.71 12.32
C LEU A 61 0.55 -9.10 12.68
N ARG A 62 1.52 -8.25 12.35
CA ARG A 62 2.94 -8.48 12.69
C ARG A 62 3.11 -8.61 14.20
N LYS A 63 2.54 -7.69 14.98
CA LYS A 63 2.60 -7.73 16.44
C LYS A 63 1.99 -9.01 17.01
N MET A 64 0.84 -9.44 16.50
CA MET A 64 0.21 -10.70 16.94
C MET A 64 1.11 -11.91 16.69
N ILE A 65 1.81 -11.95 15.55
CA ILE A 65 2.75 -13.03 15.24
C ILE A 65 3.94 -12.98 16.20
N GLU A 66 4.53 -11.80 16.42
CA GLU A 66 5.66 -11.61 17.34
C GLU A 66 5.31 -12.06 18.77
N ASP A 67 4.14 -11.66 19.28
CA ASP A 67 3.64 -12.05 20.60
C ASP A 67 3.46 -13.58 20.70
N LYS A 68 2.93 -14.22 19.65
CA LYS A 68 2.76 -15.68 19.62
C LYS A 68 4.09 -16.42 19.54
N VAL A 69 5.05 -15.91 18.77
CA VAL A 69 6.41 -16.47 18.68
C VAL A 69 7.11 -16.39 20.04
N ALA A 70 7.00 -15.26 20.73
CA ALA A 70 7.55 -15.10 22.07
C ALA A 70 6.97 -16.14 23.05
N LEU A 71 5.66 -16.36 23.03
CA LEU A 71 4.99 -17.37 23.85
C LEU A 71 5.43 -18.81 23.52
N CYS A 72 5.56 -19.16 22.24
CA CYS A 72 6.07 -20.47 21.82
C CYS A 72 7.50 -20.70 22.33
N SER A 73 8.38 -19.71 22.15
CA SER A 73 9.77 -19.80 22.61
C SER A 73 9.90 -20.01 24.12
N HIS A 74 9.00 -19.40 24.91
CA HIS A 74 8.97 -19.58 26.36
C HIS A 74 8.51 -21.00 26.72
N SER A 75 7.49 -21.49 26.04
CA SER A 75 6.92 -22.83 26.26
C SER A 75 7.93 -23.93 25.93
N GLU A 76 8.66 -23.78 24.82
CA GLU A 76 9.74 -24.71 24.42
C GLU A 76 10.85 -24.77 25.47
N ARG A 77 11.30 -23.61 25.98
CA ARG A 77 12.32 -23.54 27.04
C ARG A 77 11.87 -24.21 28.34
N LEU A 78 10.60 -24.05 28.74
CA LEU A 78 10.05 -24.72 29.93
C LEU A 78 10.03 -26.24 29.75
N ILE A 79 9.58 -26.72 28.59
CA ILE A 79 9.56 -28.15 28.27
C ILE A 79 10.99 -28.71 28.30
N GLU A 80 11.97 -27.99 27.75
CA GLU A 80 13.36 -28.43 27.74
C GLU A 80 13.96 -28.51 29.15
N ASN A 81 13.67 -27.53 30.00
CA ASN A 81 14.12 -27.54 31.40
C ASN A 81 13.50 -28.69 32.20
N LEU A 82 12.21 -28.99 31.98
CA LEU A 82 11.54 -30.12 32.64
C LEU A 82 12.07 -31.48 32.17
N LYS A 83 12.52 -31.61 30.91
CA LYS A 83 13.18 -32.84 30.43
C LYS A 83 14.58 -33.06 31.01
N ARG A 84 15.21 -32.00 31.52
CA ARG A 84 16.56 -32.05 32.12
C ARG A 84 16.54 -32.25 33.64
N ALA A 85 15.37 -32.13 34.28
CA ALA A 85 15.13 -32.40 35.70
C ALA A 85 14.72 -33.85 35.93
#